data_AF-A0A5M6J4X7-F1
#
_entry.id   AF-A0A5M6J4X7-F1
#
_cell.length_a   1.000
_cell.length_b   1.000
_cell.length_c   1.000
_cell.angle_alpha   90.00
_cell.angle_beta   90.00
_cell.angle_gamma   90.00
#
_symmetry.space_group_name_H-M   'P 1'
#
loop_
_entity.id
_entity.type
_entity.pdbx_description
1 polymer ?
#
loop_
_entity_poly.entity_id
_entity_poly.type
_entity_poly.pdbx_seq_one_letter_code
_entity_poly.pdbx_strand_id
1 'polypeptide(L)'
;MPLDASPAVAPTANATFPDHDLAFAHAWAAVAPGGWALTADPTDAGELIRIYPPDSQLPGFTIRLEAGVVVTRRHRPVQVRGGAVAVGQHASLPEAVLALCPLTQAQMDELRQVMRDRYGV
;
A
#
# COMPACT_ATOMS: atom_id res chain seq x y z
N MET A 1 27.25 34.36 -21.93
CA MET A 1 26.82 32.98 -21.60
C MET A 1 27.30 32.70 -20.18
N PRO A 2 26.38 32.34 -19.27
CA PRO A 2 26.35 30.94 -18.84
C PRO A 2 24.93 30.37 -18.88
N LEU A 3 24.82 29.12 -19.34
CA LEU A 3 23.62 28.30 -19.24
C LEU A 3 23.51 27.81 -17.80
N ASP A 4 22.38 28.14 -17.18
CA ASP A 4 21.95 27.69 -15.87
C ASP A 4 21.99 26.15 -15.81
N ALA A 5 22.81 25.60 -14.93
CA ALA A 5 22.86 24.19 -14.66
C ALA A 5 21.58 23.78 -13.94
N SER A 6 20.54 23.43 -14.71
CA SER A 6 19.38 22.73 -14.17
C SER A 6 19.87 21.49 -13.42
N PRO A 7 19.49 21.29 -12.14
CA PRO A 7 19.78 20.05 -11.46
C PRO A 7 19.05 18.94 -12.21
N ALA A 8 19.81 18.06 -12.85
CA ALA A 8 19.28 16.82 -13.40
C ALA A 8 18.59 16.08 -12.25
N VAL A 9 17.26 16.04 -12.29
CA VAL A 9 16.47 15.17 -11.42
C VAL A 9 16.93 13.76 -11.74
N ALA A 10 17.73 13.18 -10.84
CA ALA A 10 18.19 11.81 -10.98
C ALA A 10 16.95 10.91 -11.20
N PRO A 11 17.00 9.92 -12.11
CA PRO A 11 15.92 8.97 -12.25
C PRO A 11 15.68 8.36 -10.87
N THR A 12 14.54 8.68 -10.29
CA THR A 12 14.14 8.15 -9.00
C THR A 12 14.04 6.65 -9.23
N ALA A 13 14.97 5.87 -8.69
CA ALA A 13 14.88 4.42 -8.76
C ALA A 13 13.44 4.05 -8.37
N ASN A 14 12.73 3.30 -9.22
CA ASN A 14 11.35 2.90 -8.94
C ASN A 14 11.34 2.20 -7.59
N ALA A 15 10.89 2.91 -6.58
CA ALA A 15 10.90 2.40 -5.22
C ALA A 15 9.77 1.38 -5.13
N THR A 16 10.14 0.12 -4.93
CA THR A 16 9.22 -1.01 -4.76
C THR A 16 9.19 -1.43 -3.31
N PHE A 17 8.10 -2.06 -2.88
CA PHE A 17 8.04 -2.65 -1.56
C PHE A 17 8.90 -3.93 -1.54
N PRO A 18 9.52 -4.25 -0.40
CA PRO A 18 10.22 -5.53 -0.28
C PRO A 18 9.22 -6.69 -0.27
N ASP A 19 9.63 -7.87 -0.77
CA ASP A 19 8.73 -9.02 -0.91
C ASP A 19 8.05 -9.44 0.40
N HIS A 20 8.74 -9.31 1.53
CA HIS A 20 8.18 -9.63 2.84
C HIS A 20 7.02 -8.70 3.24
N ASP A 21 7.08 -7.43 2.84
CA ASP A 21 6.02 -6.44 3.08
C ASP A 21 4.80 -6.73 2.21
N LEU A 22 5.04 -7.11 0.95
CA LEU A 22 3.97 -7.53 0.03
C LEU A 22 3.30 -8.82 0.53
N ALA A 23 4.08 -9.80 0.96
CA ALA A 23 3.59 -11.03 1.58
C ALA A 23 2.74 -10.73 2.83
N PHE A 24 3.21 -9.82 3.69
CA PHE A 24 2.44 -9.37 4.85
C PHE A 24 1.11 -8.75 4.42
N ALA A 25 1.11 -7.85 3.44
CA ALA A 25 -0.12 -7.21 2.98
C ALA A 25 -1.12 -8.23 2.42
N HIS A 26 -0.65 -9.20 1.62
CA HIS A 26 -1.50 -10.27 1.09
C HIS A 26 -2.05 -11.18 2.19
N ALA A 27 -1.22 -11.55 3.18
CA ALA A 27 -1.66 -12.32 4.33
C ALA A 27 -2.67 -11.53 5.19
N TRP A 28 -2.44 -10.24 5.39
CA TRP A 28 -3.37 -9.33 6.06
C TRP A 28 -4.73 -9.32 5.36
N ALA A 29 -4.79 -9.18 4.03
CA ALA A 29 -6.06 -9.16 3.31
C ALA A 29 -6.85 -10.46 3.48
N ALA A 30 -6.16 -11.61 3.59
CA ALA A 30 -6.80 -12.90 3.81
C ALA A 30 -7.38 -13.07 5.23
N VAL A 31 -6.79 -12.41 6.23
CA VAL A 31 -7.19 -12.53 7.65
C VAL A 31 -8.07 -11.37 8.12
N ALA A 32 -7.97 -10.22 7.46
CA ALA A 32 -8.73 -9.02 7.80
C ALA A 32 -10.25 -9.30 7.68
N PRO A 33 -11.04 -8.82 8.66
CA PRO A 33 -12.47 -9.11 8.70
C PRO A 33 -13.18 -8.47 7.51
N GLY A 34 -14.18 -9.18 6.97
CA GLY A 34 -15.04 -8.68 5.89
C GLY A 34 -14.50 -8.93 4.47
N GLY A 35 -13.38 -9.64 4.30
CA GLY A 35 -12.92 -10.06 2.97
C GLY A 35 -12.30 -8.91 2.18
N TRP A 36 -11.30 -8.26 2.78
CA TRP A 36 -10.48 -7.28 2.08
C TRP A 36 -9.73 -7.94 0.93
N ALA A 37 -9.51 -7.20 -0.16
CA ALA A 37 -8.66 -7.63 -1.25
C ALA A 37 -7.64 -6.55 -1.59
N LEU A 38 -6.55 -6.96 -2.23
CA LEU A 38 -5.55 -6.04 -2.74
C LEU A 38 -4.97 -6.52 -4.06
N THR A 39 -4.51 -5.57 -4.86
CA THR A 39 -3.69 -5.81 -6.04
C THR A 39 -2.46 -4.92 -5.99
N ALA A 40 -1.30 -5.49 -6.31
CA ALA A 40 -0.08 -4.73 -6.51
C ALA A 40 0.10 -4.48 -8.01
N ASP A 41 0.32 -3.23 -8.37
CA ASP A 41 0.55 -2.78 -9.73
C ASP A 41 1.93 -2.10 -9.79
N PRO A 42 2.94 -2.75 -10.39
CA PRO A 42 4.20 -2.10 -10.66
C PRO A 42 3.98 -1.04 -11.75
N THR A 43 4.24 0.23 -11.45
CA THR A 43 4.15 1.32 -12.41
C THR A 43 5.51 1.99 -12.58
N ASP A 44 5.70 2.76 -13.67
CA ASP A 44 6.92 3.55 -13.90
C ASP A 44 7.20 4.60 -12.81
N ALA A 45 6.25 4.86 -11.92
CA ALA A 45 6.40 5.79 -10.79
C ALA A 45 6.44 5.06 -9.43
N GLY A 46 6.91 3.81 -9.43
CA GLY A 46 6.97 2.93 -8.25
C GLY A 46 5.81 1.96 -8.14
N GLU A 47 5.82 1.14 -7.08
CA GLU A 47 4.77 0.16 -6.83
C GLU A 47 3.52 0.81 -6.21
N LEU A 48 2.36 0.51 -6.81
CA LEU A 48 1.05 0.98 -6.35
C LEU A 48 0.26 -0.21 -5.82
N ILE A 49 -0.13 -0.16 -4.56
CA ILE A 49 -1.04 -1.16 -3.98
C ILE A 49 -2.44 -0.57 -3.95
N ARG A 50 -3.39 -1.26 -4.58
CA ARG A 50 -4.82 -0.92 -4.55
C ARG A 50 -5.49 -1.82 -3.53
N ILE A 51 -6.27 -1.21 -2.63
CA ILE A 51 -6.98 -1.93 -1.57
C ILE A 51 -8.48 -1.77 -1.77
N TYR A 52 -9.16 -2.91 -1.76
CA TYR A 52 -10.59 -3.07 -1.95
C TYR A 52 -11.21 -3.40 -0.59
N PRO A 53 -12.00 -2.48 -0.02
CA PRO A 53 -12.77 -2.75 1.18
C PRO A 53 -13.78 -3.89 0.97
N PRO A 54 -14.27 -4.49 2.06
CA PRO A 54 -15.41 -5.42 2.05
C PRO A 54 -16.54 -4.92 1.16
N ASP A 55 -17.12 -5.82 0.37
CA ASP A 55 -18.27 -5.57 -0.50
C ASP A 55 -18.06 -4.50 -1.60
N SER A 56 -16.81 -4.07 -1.83
CA SER A 56 -16.47 -3.09 -2.87
C SER A 56 -15.71 -3.71 -4.03
N GLN A 57 -16.22 -3.53 -5.25
CA GLN A 57 -15.50 -3.87 -6.49
C GLN A 57 -14.53 -2.76 -6.95
N LEU A 58 -14.54 -1.62 -6.27
CA LEU A 58 -13.67 -0.49 -6.57
C LEU A 58 -12.63 -0.30 -5.46
N PRO A 59 -11.41 0.15 -5.80
CA PRO A 59 -10.40 0.43 -4.79
C PRO A 59 -10.84 1.61 -3.92
N GLY A 60 -10.96 1.37 -2.62
CA GLY A 60 -11.24 2.42 -1.64
C GLY A 60 -9.98 3.18 -1.25
N PHE A 61 -8.83 2.51 -1.32
CA PHE A 61 -7.54 3.06 -0.92
C PHE A 61 -6.42 2.68 -1.89
N THR A 62 -5.40 3.52 -1.93
CA THR A 62 -4.13 3.24 -2.61
C THR A 62 -2.97 3.50 -1.67
N ILE A 63 -1.96 2.64 -1.70
CA ILE A 63 -0.71 2.79 -0.96
C ILE A 63 0.43 2.89 -1.96
N ARG A 64 1.34 3.86 -1.78
CA ARG A 64 2.53 4.06 -2.61
C ARG A 64 3.74 4.39 -1.76
N LEU A 65 4.92 4.04 -2.26
CA LEU A 65 6.19 4.50 -1.71
C LEU A 65 6.61 5.81 -2.40
N GLU A 66 6.65 6.90 -1.65
CA GLU A 66 6.99 8.24 -2.14
C GLU A 66 8.18 8.79 -1.37
N ALA A 67 9.32 8.96 -2.04
CA ALA A 67 10.56 9.45 -1.44
C ALA A 67 10.96 8.71 -0.14
N GLY A 68 10.71 7.39 -0.07
CA GLY A 68 11.02 6.56 1.09
C GLY A 68 9.94 6.53 2.18
N VAL A 69 8.79 7.18 1.97
CA VAL A 69 7.65 7.17 2.89
C VAL A 69 6.46 6.44 2.28
N VAL A 70 5.78 5.60 3.06
CA VAL A 70 4.59 4.88 2.60
C VAL A 70 3.37 5.78 2.76
N VAL A 71 2.78 6.23 1.65
CA VAL A 71 1.63 7.14 1.63
C VAL A 71 0.36 6.39 1.31
N THR A 72 -0.61 6.45 2.23
CA THR A 72 -1.96 5.90 2.05
C THR A 72 -2.87 7.01 1.57
N ARG A 73 -3.56 6.80 0.45
CA ARG A 73 -4.59 7.68 -0.09
C ARG A 73 -5.96 7.00 -0.08
N ARG A 74 -7.00 7.76 0.25
CA ARG A 74 -8.40 7.33 0.13
C ARG A 74 -9.03 7.89 -1.14
N HIS A 75 -9.67 7.03 -1.91
CA HIS A 75 -10.47 7.45 -3.06
C HIS A 75 -11.81 7.99 -2.56
N ARG A 76 -12.14 9.22 -2.96
CA ARG A 76 -13.46 9.82 -2.68
C ARG A 76 -14.40 9.51 -3.84
N PRO A 77 -15.71 9.36 -3.58
CA PRO A 77 -16.70 9.18 -4.66
C PRO A 77 -16.61 10.34 -5.67
N VAL A 78 -16.69 10.02 -6.96
CA VAL A 78 -16.58 11.02 -8.05
C VAL A 78 -17.64 12.12 -7.93
N GLN A 79 -18.78 11.83 -7.30
CA GLN A 79 -19.88 12.77 -7.04
C GLN A 79 -19.47 14.03 -6.24
N VAL A 80 -18.35 13.99 -5.51
CA VAL A 80 -17.82 15.14 -4.75
C VAL A 80 -16.66 15.88 -5.46
N ARG A 81 -16.42 15.64 -6.76
CA ARG A 81 -15.16 16.03 -7.47
C ARG A 81 -13.90 15.56 -6.72
N GLY A 82 -14.01 14.43 -6.03
CA GLY A 82 -12.99 13.97 -5.11
C GLY A 82 -11.91 13.17 -5.82
N GLY A 83 -10.72 13.76 -6.00
CA GLY A 83 -9.51 12.99 -6.26
C GLY A 83 -9.11 12.12 -5.05
N ALA A 84 -8.05 11.33 -5.20
CA ALA A 84 -7.45 10.60 -4.09
C ALA A 84 -6.82 11.59 -3.09
N VAL A 85 -7.11 11.45 -1.80
CA VAL A 85 -6.57 12.32 -0.74
C VAL A 85 -5.64 11.49 0.13
N ALA A 86 -4.46 12.01 0.43
CA ALA A 86 -3.58 11.40 1.43
C ALA A 86 -4.27 11.40 2.80
N VAL A 87 -4.43 10.21 3.37
CA VAL A 87 -5.06 9.97 4.68
C VAL A 87 -4.06 9.45 5.72
N GLY A 88 -2.87 9.02 5.29
CA GLY A 88 -1.84 8.54 6.19
C GLY A 88 -0.45 8.54 5.54
N GLN A 89 0.57 8.63 6.39
CA GLN A 89 1.97 8.40 6.06
C GLN A 89 2.52 7.42 7.09
N HIS A 90 3.28 6.44 6.62
CA HIS A 90 3.73 5.31 7.41
C HIS A 90 5.19 5.00 7.11
N ALA A 91 5.87 4.36 8.05
CA ALA A 91 7.25 3.93 7.88
C ALA A 91 7.36 2.68 6.99
N SER A 92 6.30 1.86 6.94
CA SER A 92 6.27 0.62 6.16
C SER A 92 4.87 0.26 5.67
N LEU A 93 4.80 -0.70 4.74
CA LEU A 93 3.54 -1.21 4.21
C LEU A 93 2.71 -1.97 5.26
N PRO A 94 3.29 -2.84 6.12
CA PRO A 94 2.56 -3.47 7.22
C PRO A 94 1.85 -2.47 8.14
N GLU A 95 2.52 -1.37 8.48
CA GLU A 95 1.91 -0.31 9.29
C GLU A 95 0.74 0.36 8.56
N ALA A 96 0.89 0.62 7.26
CA ALA A 96 -0.14 1.24 6.45
C ALA A 96 -1.41 0.37 6.34
N VAL A 97 -1.28 -0.94 6.11
CA VAL A 97 -2.45 -1.83 6.03
C VAL A 97 -3.12 -2.05 7.40
N LEU A 98 -2.34 -2.11 8.48
CA LEU A 98 -2.89 -2.19 9.85
C LEU A 98 -3.60 -0.90 10.27
N ALA A 99 -3.17 0.26 9.77
CA ALA A 99 -3.88 1.51 9.99
C ALA A 99 -5.26 1.56 9.30
N LEU A 100 -5.44 0.81 8.20
CA LEU A 100 -6.73 0.69 7.52
C LEU A 100 -7.68 -0.26 8.25
N CYS A 101 -7.18 -1.42 8.68
CA CYS A 101 -7.93 -2.36 9.51
C CYS A 101 -7.01 -2.96 10.58
N PRO A 102 -7.10 -2.48 11.83
CA PRO A 102 -6.37 -3.05 12.94
C PRO A 102 -6.81 -4.49 13.19
N LEU A 103 -5.86 -5.39 13.34
CA LEU A 103 -6.11 -6.79 13.67
C LEU A 103 -6.04 -7.02 15.17
N THR A 104 -6.89 -7.92 15.67
CA THR A 104 -6.78 -8.44 17.05
C THR A 104 -5.54 -9.32 17.20
N GLN A 105 -5.15 -9.61 18.44
CA GLN A 105 -4.00 -10.50 18.69
C GLN A 105 -4.17 -11.89 18.06
N ALA A 106 -5.37 -12.47 18.15
CA ALA A 106 -5.65 -13.78 17.54
C ALA A 106 -5.50 -13.75 16.02
N GLN A 107 -5.96 -12.67 15.37
CA GLN A 107 -5.78 -12.47 13.93
C GLN A 107 -4.31 -12.21 13.56
N MET A 108 -3.55 -11.53 14.41
CA MET A 108 -2.11 -11.36 14.20
C MET A 108 -1.37 -12.70 14.28
N ASP A 109 -1.78 -13.61 15.16
CA ASP A 109 -1.22 -14.95 15.24
C ASP A 109 -1.59 -15.80 14.01
N GLU A 110 -2.84 -15.70 13.54
CA GLU A 110 -3.28 -16.32 12.28
C GLU A 110 -2.51 -15.77 11.08
N LEU A 111 -2.31 -14.45 11.00
CA LEU A 111 -1.53 -13.81 9.94
C LEU A 111 -0.10 -14.35 9.91
N ARG A 112 0.57 -14.45 11.07
CA ARG A 112 1.92 -15.03 11.17
C ARG A 112 1.95 -16.48 10.66
N GLN A 113 0.91 -17.25 10.97
CA GLN A 113 0.79 -18.62 10.49
C GLN A 113 0.61 -18.65 8.95
N VAL A 114 -0.24 -17.79 8.40
CA VAL A 114 -0.43 -17.65 6.94
C VAL A 114 0.87 -17.23 6.24
N MET A 115 1.62 -16.30 6.83
CA MET A 115 2.93 -15.87 6.30
C MET A 115 3.91 -17.04 6.24
N ARG A 116 4.00 -17.82 7.31
CA ARG A 116 4.85 -19.01 7.37
C ARG A 116 4.45 -20.06 6.33
N ASP A 117 3.16 -20.36 6.24
CA ASP A 117 2.65 -21.46 5.40
C ASP A 117 2.69 -21.16 3.91
N ARG A 118 2.39 -19.91 3.52
CA ARG A 118 2.28 -19.52 2.10
C ARG A 118 3.54 -18.86 1.54
N TYR A 119 4.30 -18.18 2.37
CA TYR A 119 5.42 -17.35 1.94
C TYR A 119 6.76 -17.76 2.55
N GLY A 120 6.77 -18.69 3.51
CA GLY A 120 8.00 -19.21 4.12
C GLY A 120 8.76 -18.18 4.97
N VAL A 121 8.07 -17.12 5.41
CA VAL A 121 8.58 -16.03 6.26
C VAL A 121 8.12 -16.17 7.71
#